data_AF-G0M917-F1
#
_entry.id   AF-G0M917-F1
#
_cell.length_a   1.000
_cell.length_b   1.000
_cell.length_c   1.000
_cell.angle_alpha   90.00
_cell.angle_beta   90.00
_cell.angle_gamma   90.00
#
_symmetry.space_group_name_H-M   'P 1'
#
loop_
_entity.id
_entity.type
_entity.pdbx_description
1 polymer ?
#
loop_
_entity_poly.entity_id
_entity_poly.type
_entity_poly.pdbx_seq_one_letter_code
_entity_poly.pdbx_strand_id
1 'polypeptide(L)'
;MSAEFDISFFAPIDYTVPADDDIYPGQSPSTDVANNRVKTDLNLAIGKALTANQIYLYVPPTLNITFTPQKIHIVDGDKCTTDNTYVVNEGTVIYKCVIAGTTVAPSGTGSTARPRRAAPRRRDATSNVKPRPFAQSMTVIATTTQPLFEQQWTKIARSVQQALEDKKLLFDDEIQVVLL
;
A
#
# COMPACT_ATOMS: atom_id res chain seq x y z
N MET A 1 2.72 -4.95 27.12
CA MET A 1 2.92 -3.56 26.63
C MET A 1 2.80 -3.61 25.14
N SER A 2 2.23 -2.59 24.51
CA SER A 2 1.93 -2.63 23.08
C SER A 2 2.38 -1.35 22.38
N ALA A 3 2.70 -1.48 21.11
CA ALA A 3 3.00 -0.36 20.22
C ALA A 3 2.29 -0.58 18.88
N GLU A 4 1.76 0.51 18.35
CA GLU A 4 1.15 0.60 17.04
C GLU A 4 2.17 1.16 16.05
N PHE A 5 2.26 0.53 14.89
CA PHE A 5 3.06 0.98 13.75
C PHE A 5 2.13 1.30 12.60
N ASP A 6 2.10 2.56 12.19
CA ASP A 6 1.40 2.98 10.96
C ASP A 6 2.39 3.01 9.80
N ILE A 7 2.02 2.30 8.73
CA ILE A 7 2.91 2.03 7.59
C ILE A 7 2.24 2.47 6.30
N SER A 8 2.84 3.44 5.59
CA SER A 8 2.41 3.89 4.25
C SER A 8 3.46 3.49 3.20
N PHE A 9 3.03 2.77 2.16
CA PHE A 9 3.93 2.15 1.20
C PHE A 9 3.31 1.94 -0.19
N PHE A 10 4.13 1.95 -1.24
CA PHE A 10 3.75 1.50 -2.57
C PHE A 10 3.75 -0.03 -2.58
N ALA A 11 2.59 -0.63 -2.84
CA ALA A 11 2.40 -2.06 -2.66
C ALA A 11 3.14 -2.90 -3.72
N PRO A 12 3.92 -3.91 -3.32
CA PRO A 12 4.32 -4.99 -4.21
C PRO A 12 3.10 -5.61 -4.90
N ILE A 13 3.24 -6.08 -6.15
CA ILE A 13 2.15 -6.70 -6.91
C ILE A 13 1.45 -7.81 -6.12
N ASP A 14 2.22 -8.61 -5.38
CA ASP A 14 1.72 -9.76 -4.64
C ASP A 14 0.99 -9.41 -3.34
N TYR A 15 1.03 -8.15 -2.91
CA TYR A 15 0.16 -7.62 -1.84
C TYR A 15 -1.19 -7.15 -2.39
N THR A 16 -1.38 -7.20 -3.70
CA THR A 16 -2.63 -6.84 -4.40
C THR A 16 -3.35 -8.07 -4.94
N VAL A 17 -4.64 -7.91 -5.23
CA VAL A 17 -5.55 -8.96 -5.71
C VAL A 17 -6.13 -8.50 -7.05
N PRO A 18 -6.39 -9.38 -8.03
CA PRO A 18 -7.04 -8.95 -9.27
C PRO A 18 -8.42 -8.35 -9.00
N ALA A 19 -8.81 -7.38 -9.84
CA ALA A 19 -10.16 -6.84 -9.84
C ALA A 19 -11.17 -7.76 -10.55
N ASP A 20 -10.68 -8.52 -11.54
CA ASP A 20 -11.42 -9.38 -12.45
C ASP A 20 -10.90 -10.83 -12.36
N ASP A 21 -11.32 -11.72 -13.27
CA ASP A 21 -10.82 -13.11 -13.32
C ASP A 21 -9.37 -13.22 -13.87
N ASP A 22 -8.88 -12.16 -14.52
CA ASP A 22 -7.53 -12.09 -15.10
C ASP A 22 -6.48 -11.75 -14.03
N ILE A 23 -5.69 -12.74 -13.61
CA ILE A 23 -4.59 -12.59 -12.65
C ILE A 23 -3.34 -12.08 -13.38
N TYR A 24 -2.82 -10.91 -12.98
CA TYR A 24 -1.55 -10.41 -13.49
C TYR A 24 -0.36 -11.25 -12.94
N PRO A 25 0.71 -11.51 -13.72
CA PRO A 25 1.86 -12.28 -13.25
C PRO A 25 2.45 -11.78 -11.92
N GLY A 26 2.46 -12.66 -10.93
CA GLY A 26 2.95 -12.37 -9.57
C GLY A 26 1.88 -11.86 -8.59
N GLN A 27 0.70 -11.46 -9.06
CA GLN A 27 -0.39 -10.97 -8.21
C GLN A 27 -0.95 -12.08 -7.31
N SER A 28 -1.45 -11.72 -6.12
CA SER A 28 -2.05 -12.72 -5.23
C SER A 28 -3.44 -13.12 -5.72
N PRO A 29 -3.74 -14.44 -5.85
CA PRO A 29 -5.01 -14.92 -6.40
C PRO A 29 -6.21 -14.71 -5.45
N SER A 30 -5.97 -14.36 -4.18
CA SER A 30 -7.02 -14.04 -3.22
C SER A 30 -6.52 -13.11 -2.12
N THR A 31 -7.46 -12.49 -1.40
CA THR A 31 -7.20 -11.68 -0.21
C THR A 31 -6.43 -12.44 0.87
N ASP A 32 -6.74 -13.73 1.05
CA ASP A 32 -6.11 -14.56 2.08
C ASP A 32 -4.65 -14.84 1.73
N VAL A 33 -4.32 -15.05 0.44
CA VAL A 33 -2.93 -15.21 0.02
C VAL A 33 -2.17 -13.89 0.19
N ALA A 34 -2.73 -12.76 -0.23
CA ALA A 34 -2.11 -11.44 -0.03
C ALA A 34 -1.83 -11.15 1.47
N ASN A 35 -2.85 -11.33 2.33
CA ASN A 35 -2.72 -11.15 3.77
C ASN A 35 -1.68 -12.09 4.40
N ASN A 36 -1.60 -13.34 3.95
CA ASN A 36 -0.59 -14.28 4.44
C ASN A 36 0.84 -13.89 4.01
N ARG A 37 1.04 -13.30 2.82
CA ARG A 37 2.35 -12.76 2.39
C ARG A 37 2.77 -11.58 3.27
N VAL A 38 1.90 -10.57 3.40
CA VAL A 38 2.12 -9.41 4.27
C VAL A 38 2.46 -9.83 5.70
N LYS A 39 1.70 -10.77 6.26
CA LYS A 39 1.95 -11.34 7.59
C LYS A 39 3.30 -12.05 7.67
N THR A 40 3.69 -12.81 6.64
CA THR A 40 4.98 -13.53 6.61
C THR A 40 6.15 -12.55 6.59
N ASP A 41 6.10 -11.55 5.71
CA ASP A 41 7.16 -10.55 5.57
C ASP A 41 7.27 -9.64 6.80
N LEU A 42 6.14 -9.22 7.41
CA LEU A 42 6.16 -8.45 8.66
C LEU A 42 6.73 -9.24 9.85
N ASN A 43 6.37 -10.53 9.99
CA ASN A 43 6.95 -11.38 11.03
C ASN A 43 8.47 -11.52 10.84
N LEU A 44 8.94 -11.70 9.59
CA LEU A 44 10.36 -11.76 9.28
C LEU A 44 11.07 -10.42 9.53
N ALA A 45 10.47 -9.30 9.14
CA ALA A 45 11.02 -7.96 9.35
C ALA A 45 11.14 -7.62 10.84
N ILE A 46 10.13 -7.94 11.65
CA ILE A 46 10.17 -7.75 13.10
C ILE A 46 11.19 -8.68 13.77
N GLY A 47 11.28 -9.95 13.36
CA GLY A 47 12.32 -10.86 13.83
C GLY A 47 13.74 -10.38 13.52
N LYS A 48 13.98 -9.87 12.31
CA LYS A 48 15.22 -9.19 11.92
C LYS A 48 15.47 -7.94 12.78
N ALA A 49 14.46 -7.09 12.96
CA ALA A 49 14.58 -5.84 13.72
C ALA A 49 14.93 -6.07 15.20
N LEU A 50 14.31 -7.05 15.86
CA LEU A 50 14.66 -7.44 17.23
C LEU A 50 16.11 -7.92 17.32
N THR A 51 16.54 -8.76 16.37
CA THR A 51 17.91 -9.29 16.30
C THR A 51 18.93 -8.17 16.08
N ALA A 52 18.68 -7.29 15.10
CA ALA A 52 19.57 -6.17 14.75
C ALA A 52 19.74 -5.16 15.90
N ASN A 53 18.70 -4.97 16.73
CA ASN A 53 18.74 -4.10 17.91
C ASN A 53 19.13 -4.81 19.21
N GLN A 54 19.53 -6.08 19.15
CA GLN A 54 19.91 -6.90 20.32
C GLN A 54 18.80 -7.00 21.39
N ILE A 55 17.54 -6.99 20.97
CA ILE A 55 16.37 -7.05 21.85
C ILE A 55 15.95 -8.53 22.01
N TYR A 56 16.36 -9.13 23.13
CA TYR A 56 16.05 -10.52 23.46
C TYR A 56 14.78 -10.61 24.31
N LEU A 57 13.68 -11.02 23.69
CA LEU A 57 12.40 -11.27 24.37
C LEU A 57 12.27 -12.76 24.70
N TYR A 58 11.79 -13.11 25.89
CA TYR A 58 11.52 -14.50 26.28
C TYR A 58 10.38 -15.14 25.46
N VAL A 59 9.42 -14.32 25.00
CA VAL A 59 8.37 -14.70 24.06
C VAL A 59 8.39 -13.69 22.91
N PRO A 60 8.36 -14.12 21.63
CA PRO A 60 8.22 -13.22 20.49
C PRO A 60 6.99 -12.30 20.62
N PRO A 61 7.01 -11.08 20.05
CA PRO A 61 5.85 -10.20 20.08
C PRO A 61 4.68 -10.83 19.31
N THR A 62 3.48 -10.75 19.89
CA THR A 62 2.24 -11.07 19.15
C THR A 62 1.92 -9.90 18.23
N LEU A 63 1.76 -10.18 16.94
CA LEU A 63 1.40 -9.18 15.93
C LEU A 63 -0.09 -9.29 15.57
N ASN A 64 -0.82 -8.20 15.73
CA ASN A 64 -2.13 -8.01 15.12
C ASN A 64 -1.98 -7.05 13.94
N ILE A 65 -2.44 -7.45 12.74
CA ILE A 65 -2.18 -6.72 11.49
C ILE A 65 -3.52 -6.40 10.85
N THR A 66 -3.80 -5.11 10.66
CA THR A 66 -4.95 -4.62 9.92
C THR A 66 -4.48 -4.14 8.54
N PHE A 67 -4.69 -4.98 7.54
CA PHE A 67 -4.42 -4.68 6.13
C PHE A 67 -5.61 -5.10 5.27
N THR A 68 -5.92 -4.32 4.23
CA THR A 68 -6.96 -4.65 3.24
C THR A 68 -6.33 -4.64 1.84
N PRO A 69 -6.00 -5.82 1.28
CA PRO A 69 -5.45 -5.95 -0.07
C PRO A 69 -6.35 -5.27 -1.09
N GLN A 70 -5.79 -4.34 -1.86
CA GLN A 70 -6.55 -3.63 -2.89
C GLN A 70 -6.80 -4.54 -4.10
N LYS A 71 -8.05 -4.56 -4.56
CA LYS A 71 -8.44 -5.18 -5.82
C LYS A 71 -8.12 -4.23 -6.98
N ILE A 72 -7.22 -4.63 -7.87
CA ILE A 72 -6.70 -3.76 -8.93
C ILE A 72 -6.61 -4.49 -10.28
N HIS A 73 -6.86 -3.74 -11.36
CA HIS A 73 -6.64 -4.18 -12.73
C HIS A 73 -5.30 -3.60 -13.22
N ILE A 74 -4.27 -4.45 -13.26
CA ILE A 74 -2.94 -4.08 -13.77
C ILE A 74 -2.95 -4.25 -15.30
N VAL A 75 -2.45 -3.26 -16.03
CA VAL A 75 -2.26 -3.35 -17.49
C VAL A 75 -0.78 -3.33 -17.84
N ASP A 76 -0.41 -4.08 -18.87
CA ASP A 76 0.95 -4.05 -19.41
C ASP A 76 1.32 -2.67 -19.97
N GLY A 77 2.49 -2.17 -19.58
CA GLY A 77 3.13 -0.98 -20.13
C GLY A 77 3.33 0.17 -19.13
N ASP A 78 4.36 0.98 -19.40
CA ASP A 78 4.88 1.98 -18.45
C ASP A 78 4.08 3.30 -18.39
N LYS A 79 2.88 3.34 -18.98
CA LYS A 79 2.14 4.59 -19.24
C LYS A 79 0.65 4.43 -19.02
N CYS A 80 0.07 5.44 -18.38
CA CYS A 80 -1.37 5.54 -18.23
C CYS A 80 -2.08 5.84 -19.55
N THR A 81 -2.89 4.89 -19.99
CA THR A 81 -3.71 4.94 -21.21
C THR A 81 -5.20 4.82 -20.90
N THR A 82 -5.55 4.02 -19.89
CA THR A 82 -6.93 3.67 -19.48
C THR A 82 -7.21 4.19 -18.07
N ASP A 83 -8.46 4.61 -17.81
CA ASP A 83 -8.91 5.05 -16.49
C ASP A 83 -9.07 3.86 -15.53
N ASN A 84 -8.78 4.07 -14.23
CA ASN A 84 -8.85 3.06 -13.17
C ASN A 84 -7.94 1.82 -13.30
N THR A 85 -7.04 1.79 -14.28
CA THR A 85 -5.98 0.78 -14.35
C THR A 85 -4.75 1.19 -13.54
N TYR A 86 -3.85 0.24 -13.31
CA TYR A 86 -2.65 0.44 -12.49
C TYR A 86 -1.39 0.09 -13.27
N VAL A 87 -0.33 0.88 -13.05
CA VAL A 87 0.98 0.69 -13.68
C VAL A 87 1.96 0.15 -12.64
N VAL A 88 2.62 -0.93 -13.04
CA VAL A 88 3.69 -1.61 -12.31
C VAL A 88 5.05 -1.10 -12.76
N ASN A 89 5.99 -0.99 -11.83
CA ASN A 89 7.40 -0.85 -12.12
C ASN A 89 8.22 -1.75 -11.18
N GLU A 90 9.16 -2.52 -11.73
CA GLU A 90 10.04 -3.48 -11.00
C GLU A 90 9.38 -4.45 -9.99
N GLY A 91 8.07 -4.76 -10.15
CA GLY A 91 7.33 -5.60 -9.20
C GLY A 91 6.46 -4.85 -8.19
N THR A 92 6.41 -3.52 -8.28
CA THR A 92 5.69 -2.63 -7.35
C THR A 92 4.65 -1.79 -8.09
N VAL A 93 3.46 -1.63 -7.51
CA VAL A 93 2.37 -0.83 -8.07
C VAL A 93 2.54 0.62 -7.62
N ILE A 94 3.10 1.46 -8.49
CA ILE A 94 3.45 2.86 -8.13
C ILE A 94 2.30 3.83 -8.46
N TYR A 95 1.55 3.58 -9.53
CA TYR A 95 0.57 4.54 -10.03
C TYR A 95 -0.80 3.93 -10.31
N LYS A 96 -1.85 4.68 -9.93
CA LYS A 96 -3.21 4.54 -10.48
C LYS A 96 -3.41 5.54 -11.62
N CYS A 97 -3.96 5.07 -12.72
CA CYS A 97 -4.30 5.88 -13.87
C CYS A 97 -5.69 6.50 -13.71
N VAL A 98 -5.78 7.83 -13.82
CA VAL A 98 -7.05 8.57 -13.65
C VAL A 98 -7.24 9.68 -14.68
N ILE A 99 -8.46 9.87 -15.17
CA ILE A 99 -8.80 10.98 -16.07
C ILE A 99 -8.57 12.34 -15.38
N ALA A 100 -7.86 13.24 -16.05
CA ALA A 100 -7.67 14.61 -15.58
C ALA A 100 -8.99 15.40 -15.69
N GLY A 101 -9.57 15.73 -14.53
CA GLY A 101 -10.85 16.42 -14.40
C GLY A 101 -11.75 15.80 -13.34
N THR A 102 -11.61 14.50 -13.07
CA THR A 102 -12.26 13.82 -11.93
C THR A 102 -11.46 14.05 -10.65
N THR A 103 -11.70 15.19 -10.01
CA THR A 103 -11.59 15.29 -8.55
C THR A 103 -12.79 14.56 -7.95
N VAL A 104 -12.57 13.35 -7.42
CA VAL A 104 -13.56 12.70 -6.55
C VAL A 104 -13.55 13.44 -5.22
N ALA A 105 -14.29 14.55 -5.16
CA ALA A 105 -14.68 15.16 -3.89
C ALA A 105 -15.72 14.23 -3.21
N PRO A 106 -15.79 14.21 -1.87
CA PRO A 106 -16.85 13.49 -1.17
C PRO A 106 -18.24 13.98 -1.63
N SER A 107 -19.17 13.05 -1.84
CA SER A 107 -20.53 13.37 -2.35
C SER A 107 -21.29 14.32 -1.41
N GLY A 108 -21.24 15.61 -1.71
CA GLY A 108 -22.13 16.65 -1.19
C GLY A 108 -23.21 16.99 -2.21
N THR A 109 -24.47 16.82 -1.84
CA THR A 109 -25.66 16.95 -2.70
C THR A 109 -25.91 18.39 -3.19
N GLY A 110 -26.10 18.63 -4.50
CA GLY A 110 -26.50 19.96 -5.01
C GLY A 110 -26.65 20.08 -6.55
N SER A 111 -27.67 20.79 -7.04
CA SER A 111 -28.13 20.81 -8.46
C SER A 111 -28.88 22.15 -8.75
N THR A 112 -29.19 22.63 -9.98
CA THR A 112 -29.36 22.01 -11.31
C THR A 112 -29.13 23.03 -12.44
N ALA A 113 -28.49 22.69 -13.58
CA ALA A 113 -28.61 23.49 -14.82
C ALA A 113 -28.23 22.74 -16.13
N ARG A 114 -28.89 23.12 -17.25
CA ARG A 114 -28.90 22.44 -18.57
C ARG A 114 -28.18 23.31 -19.66
N PRO A 115 -28.23 23.02 -20.99
CA PRO A 115 -27.01 22.83 -21.79
C PRO A 115 -26.73 23.95 -22.82
N ARG A 116 -25.53 23.96 -23.42
CA ARG A 116 -25.28 24.73 -24.65
C ARG A 116 -24.40 23.94 -25.64
N ARG A 117 -24.90 23.74 -26.87
CA ARG A 117 -24.21 23.05 -27.96
C ARG A 117 -23.12 23.93 -28.57
N ALA A 118 -21.93 23.37 -28.79
CA ALA A 118 -21.07 23.67 -29.93
C ALA A 118 -20.10 22.52 -30.20
N ALA A 119 -20.12 22.00 -31.42
CA ALA A 119 -19.08 21.18 -32.04
C ALA A 119 -18.67 21.91 -33.34
N PRO A 120 -17.49 21.68 -33.95
CA PRO A 120 -16.63 20.51 -33.77
C PRO A 120 -15.13 20.81 -33.58
N ARG A 121 -14.40 19.82 -33.06
CA ARG A 121 -13.00 19.57 -33.45
C ARG A 121 -12.65 18.12 -33.16
N ARG A 122 -12.36 17.34 -34.21
CA ARG A 122 -11.51 16.15 -34.07
C ARG A 122 -10.14 16.65 -33.64
N ARG A 123 -9.89 16.61 -32.33
CA ARG A 123 -8.56 16.34 -31.81
C ARG A 123 -8.58 14.89 -31.41
N ASP A 124 -7.52 14.17 -31.72
CA ASP A 124 -7.35 12.80 -31.28
C ASP A 124 -7.53 12.76 -29.77
N ALA A 125 -8.45 11.91 -29.31
CA ALA A 125 -8.66 11.69 -27.90
C ALA A 125 -7.53 10.80 -27.37
N THR A 126 -6.31 11.34 -27.35
CA THR A 126 -5.35 10.98 -26.31
C THR A 126 -6.09 11.22 -25.00
N SER A 127 -6.55 10.13 -24.39
CA SER A 127 -7.30 10.20 -23.14
C SER A 127 -6.46 11.03 -22.16
N ASN A 128 -7.07 12.01 -21.48
CA ASN A 128 -6.34 12.88 -20.55
C ASN A 128 -6.02 12.11 -19.24
N VAL A 129 -5.68 10.83 -19.32
CA VAL A 129 -5.39 9.97 -18.19
C VAL A 129 -3.99 10.32 -17.70
N LYS A 130 -3.88 10.60 -16.40
CA LYS A 130 -2.64 10.95 -15.72
C LYS A 130 -2.36 9.91 -14.64
N PRO A 131 -1.09 9.58 -14.39
CA PRO A 131 -0.72 8.81 -13.21
C PRO A 131 -0.99 9.64 -11.95
N ARG A 132 -1.48 8.98 -10.90
CA ARG A 132 -1.40 9.46 -9.51
C ARG A 132 -0.69 8.40 -8.67
N PRO A 133 0.16 8.78 -7.71
CA PRO A 133 0.75 7.85 -6.75
C PRO A 133 -0.32 6.97 -6.08
N PHE A 134 0.01 5.71 -5.87
CA PHE A 134 -0.86 4.72 -5.22
C PHE A 134 -0.14 4.10 -4.02
N ALA A 135 -0.17 4.82 -2.90
CA ALA A 135 0.20 4.28 -1.61
C ALA A 135 -0.95 3.46 -1.02
N GLN A 136 -0.60 2.39 -0.30
CA GLN A 136 -1.48 1.64 0.59
C GLN A 136 -1.01 1.83 2.02
N SER A 137 -1.94 1.72 2.97
CA SER A 137 -1.65 1.77 4.39
C SER A 137 -1.94 0.44 5.08
N MET A 138 -1.17 0.13 6.11
CA MET A 138 -1.48 -0.91 7.08
C MET A 138 -1.09 -0.47 8.49
N THR A 139 -1.86 -0.93 9.47
CA THR A 139 -1.60 -0.71 10.89
C THR A 139 -1.22 -2.03 11.53
N VAL A 140 -0.11 -2.05 12.26
CA VAL A 140 0.42 -3.24 12.95
C VAL A 140 0.50 -2.95 14.45
N ILE A 141 -0.19 -3.73 15.28
CA ILE A 141 -0.06 -3.66 16.73
C ILE A 141 0.82 -4.81 17.19
N ALA A 142 2.03 -4.51 17.68
CA ALA A 142 2.89 -5.48 18.34
C ALA A 142 2.68 -5.44 19.85
N THR A 143 2.46 -6.61 20.45
CA THR A 143 2.28 -6.77 21.90
C THR A 143 3.37 -7.65 22.48
N THR A 144 4.13 -7.12 23.45
CA THR A 144 5.18 -7.84 24.17
C THR A 144 4.78 -8.17 25.60
N THR A 145 5.25 -9.32 26.08
CA THR A 145 5.16 -9.75 27.49
C THR A 145 6.11 -8.98 28.40
N GLN A 146 7.27 -8.57 27.87
CA GLN A 146 8.25 -7.72 28.55
C GLN A 146 8.06 -6.26 28.13
N PRO A 147 8.21 -5.27 29.05
CA PRO A 147 8.14 -3.87 28.70
C PRO A 147 9.32 -3.47 27.80
N LEU A 148 9.05 -2.63 26.81
CA LEU A 148 10.04 -2.02 25.93
C LEU A 148 9.87 -0.50 25.98
N PHE A 149 10.97 0.23 26.11
CA PHE A 149 10.94 1.69 26.12
C PHE A 149 10.62 2.25 24.73
N GLU A 150 10.05 3.46 24.67
CA GLU A 150 9.73 4.16 23.42
C GLU A 150 10.89 4.14 22.42
N GLN A 151 12.10 4.47 22.86
CA GLN A 151 13.32 4.45 22.04
C GLN A 151 13.66 3.06 21.45
N GLN A 152 13.25 1.96 22.11
CA GLN A 152 13.39 0.62 21.57
C GLN A 152 12.36 0.35 20.48
N TRP A 153 11.11 0.80 20.68
CA TRP A 153 10.06 0.71 19.67
C TRP A 153 10.38 1.54 18.41
N THR A 154 10.88 2.77 18.55
CA THR A 154 11.35 3.59 17.41
C THR A 154 12.49 2.91 16.65
N LYS A 155 13.43 2.28 17.36
CA LYS A 155 14.51 1.49 16.76
C LYS A 155 13.99 0.25 16.01
N ILE A 156 13.02 -0.47 16.60
CA ILE A 156 12.35 -1.58 15.93
C ILE A 156 11.67 -1.09 14.64
N ALA A 157 10.90 0.00 14.68
CA ALA A 157 10.22 0.55 13.50
C ALA A 157 11.19 0.83 12.34
N ARG A 158 12.29 1.55 12.61
CA ARG A 158 13.31 1.84 11.60
C ARG A 158 13.95 0.57 11.03
N SER A 159 14.23 -0.42 11.87
CA SER A 159 14.79 -1.71 11.39
C SER A 159 13.76 -2.60 10.67
N VAL A 160 12.47 -2.47 10.99
CA VAL A 160 11.37 -3.11 10.24
C VAL A 160 11.25 -2.49 8.86
N GLN A 161 11.26 -1.15 8.76
CA GLN A 161 11.26 -0.43 7.50
C GLN A 161 12.44 -0.87 6.61
N GLN A 162 13.67 -0.81 7.13
CA GLN A 162 14.86 -1.27 6.40
C GLN A 162 14.72 -2.72 5.92
N ALA A 163 14.23 -3.63 6.77
CA ALA A 163 14.07 -5.04 6.42
C ALA A 163 13.00 -5.32 5.35
N LEU A 164 12.07 -4.37 5.14
CA LEU A 164 11.06 -4.37 4.09
C LEU A 164 11.55 -3.64 2.82
N GLU A 165 12.35 -2.57 2.96
CA GLU A 165 13.05 -1.92 1.85
C GLU A 165 14.05 -2.89 1.17
N ASP A 166 14.74 -3.73 1.96
CA ASP A 166 15.56 -4.86 1.47
C ASP A 166 14.73 -5.87 0.64
N LYS A 167 13.41 -5.91 0.83
CA LYS A 167 12.44 -6.71 0.04
C LYS A 167 11.84 -5.93 -1.14
N LYS A 168 12.36 -4.74 -1.45
CA LYS A 168 11.87 -3.79 -2.47
C LYS A 168 10.50 -3.16 -2.18
N LEU A 169 10.00 -3.19 -0.93
CA LEU A 169 8.89 -2.30 -0.57
C LEU A 169 9.41 -0.85 -0.61
N LEU A 170 8.66 0.02 -1.28
CA LEU A 170 8.95 1.45 -1.31
C LEU A 170 8.00 2.14 -0.33
N PHE A 171 8.53 2.95 0.57
CA PHE A 171 7.75 3.67 1.57
C PHE A 171 7.41 5.08 1.07
N ASP A 172 6.23 5.59 1.46
CA ASP A 172 5.82 6.97 1.19
C ASP A 172 6.34 7.90 2.30
N ASP A 173 6.33 7.42 3.55
CA ASP A 173 6.77 8.08 4.78
C ASP A 173 7.51 7.11 5.71
N GLU A 174 8.25 7.61 6.71
CA GLU A 174 8.81 6.78 7.79
C GLU A 174 7.69 6.09 8.62
N ILE A 175 7.94 4.86 9.06
CA ILE A 175 6.99 4.15 9.96
C ILE A 175 6.81 4.91 11.27
N GLN A 176 5.60 5.38 11.52
CA GLN A 176 5.24 6.08 12.75
C GLN A 176 4.96 5.09 13.88
N VAL A 177 5.26 5.48 15.13
CA VAL A 177 5.10 4.62 16.32
C VAL A 177 4.28 5.33 17.38
N VAL A 178 3.24 4.67 17.87
CA VAL A 178 2.43 5.12 19.00
C VAL A 178 2.43 4.03 20.08
N LEU A 179 2.64 4.41 21.35
CA LEU A 179 2.55 3.49 22.48
C LEU A 179 1.11 3.36 22.97
N LEU A 180 0.71 2.13 23.34
CA LEU A 180 -0.64 1.76 23.81
C LEU A 180 -0.60 1.20 25.25
#